data_AF-A0A0C9VII0-F1
#
_entry.id   AF-A0A0C9VII0-F1
#
_cell.length_a   1.000
_cell.length_b   1.000
_cell.length_c   1.000
_cell.angle_alpha   90.00
_cell.angle_beta   90.00
_cell.angle_gamma   90.00
#
_symmetry.space_group_name_H-M   'P 1'
#
loop_
_entity.id
_entity.type
_entity.pdbx_description
1 polymer ?
#
loop_
_entity_poly.entity_id
_entity_poly.type
_entity_poly.pdbx_seq_one_letter_code
_entity_poly.pdbx_strand_id
1 'polypeptide(L)'
;MTDLELPAHMLAGKASTDVIRMEEIPKFDGPAPKLSFDNPYEDEEDRLNKLLDAEVVAASRRKAEEAARAQSKAREDEAREKEKKKELEKEKEKEVGLSGQAKGKARKMPRTPKKITPKKTQNDVQSESEEDEDEDKPQSCIYCMKKTIPCVPQTGKKTAWAIMEGTKQIVESVWKLAGLGRHWDAGHLEVIWHDHQRFMMEIEQRAVVDSAAVDARVLQLLELKSKGVEILKELEKRIRAKRDLVQATQKEQLDDLTGRMDNIQNSHARDQKKR
;
A
#
# COMPACT_ATOMS: atom_id res chain seq x y z
N MET A 1 5.75 -6.99 -32.74
CA MET A 1 4.57 -6.38 -32.10
C MET A 1 3.58 -7.51 -31.89
N THR A 2 2.99 -7.61 -30.70
CA THR A 2 1.97 -8.59 -30.36
C THR A 2 0.75 -7.80 -29.92
N ASP A 3 -0.32 -7.88 -30.70
CA ASP A 3 -1.55 -7.17 -30.39
C ASP A 3 -2.20 -7.79 -29.15
N LEU A 4 -2.42 -6.96 -28.12
CA LEU A 4 -3.10 -7.36 -26.90
C LEU A 4 -4.61 -7.34 -27.17
N GLU A 5 -5.19 -8.52 -27.42
CA GLU A 5 -6.63 -8.71 -27.42
C GLU A 5 -7.18 -8.45 -26.01
N LEU A 6 -7.59 -7.21 -25.76
CA LEU A 6 -8.27 -6.83 -24.51
C LEU A 6 -9.65 -7.50 -24.46
N PRO A 7 -10.01 -8.21 -23.38
CA PRO A 7 -11.27 -8.92 -23.27
C PRO A 7 -12.50 -8.05 -23.59
N ALA A 8 -13.40 -8.58 -24.43
CA ALA A 8 -14.52 -7.85 -24.99
C ALA A 8 -15.46 -7.19 -23.95
N HIS A 9 -15.51 -7.71 -22.71
CA HIS A 9 -16.28 -7.10 -21.63
C HIS A 9 -15.77 -5.69 -21.26
N MET A 10 -14.48 -5.39 -21.43
CA MET A 10 -13.94 -4.04 -21.20
C MET A 10 -14.31 -3.04 -22.31
N LEU A 11 -14.74 -3.52 -23.49
CA LEU A 11 -15.22 -2.66 -24.57
C LEU A 11 -16.71 -2.29 -24.41
N ALA A 12 -17.48 -3.09 -23.66
CA ALA A 12 -18.92 -2.90 -23.48
C ALA A 12 -19.28 -1.58 -22.78
N GLY A 13 -18.42 -1.07 -21.90
CA GLY A 13 -18.65 0.20 -21.18
C GLY A 13 -18.75 1.45 -22.06
N LYS A 14 -18.29 1.39 -23.32
CA LYS A 14 -18.29 2.54 -24.25
C LYS A 14 -19.67 2.88 -24.85
N ALA A 15 -20.70 2.08 -24.58
CA ALA A 15 -22.05 2.26 -25.14
C ALA A 15 -23.09 2.81 -24.13
N SER A 16 -22.73 3.00 -22.86
CA SER A 16 -23.66 3.58 -21.88
C SER A 16 -23.71 5.11 -22.02
N THR A 17 -24.80 5.63 -22.59
CA THR A 17 -25.08 7.08 -22.63
C THR A 17 -25.63 7.63 -21.32
N ASP A 18 -25.95 6.77 -20.35
CA ASP A 18 -26.41 7.16 -19.01
C ASP A 18 -25.23 7.62 -18.13
N VAL A 19 -24.58 8.69 -18.59
CA VAL A 19 -23.56 9.40 -17.82
C VAL A 19 -24.26 10.23 -16.75
N ILE A 20 -24.39 9.66 -15.55
CA ILE A 20 -24.72 10.42 -14.35
C ILE A 20 -23.70 11.55 -14.24
N ARG A 21 -24.16 12.80 -14.24
CA ARG A 21 -23.28 13.95 -14.11
C ARG A 21 -22.65 13.91 -12.71
N MET A 22 -21.32 13.88 -12.62
CA MET A 22 -20.63 13.94 -11.32
C MET A 22 -20.93 15.22 -10.51
N GLU A 23 -21.56 16.20 -11.14
CA GLU A 23 -22.11 17.42 -10.53
C GLU A 23 -23.28 17.14 -9.56
N GLU A 24 -24.00 16.01 -9.72
CA GLU A 24 -25.16 15.62 -8.90
C GLU A 24 -24.83 14.63 -7.77
N ILE A 25 -23.57 14.18 -7.64
CA ILE A 25 -23.16 13.34 -6.52
C ILE A 25 -23.15 14.21 -5.25
N PRO A 26 -23.97 13.92 -4.22
CA PRO A 26 -24.00 14.73 -3.01
C PRO A 26 -22.65 14.68 -2.31
N LYS A 27 -22.09 15.85 -1.99
CA LYS A 27 -20.80 15.95 -1.30
C LYS A 27 -20.88 15.28 0.07
N PHE A 28 -20.08 14.24 0.26
CA PHE A 28 -19.89 13.65 1.56
C PHE A 28 -18.88 14.49 2.35
N ASP A 29 -19.37 15.53 3.03
CA ASP A 29 -18.54 16.46 3.82
C ASP A 29 -17.98 15.83 5.13
N GLY A 30 -18.17 14.51 5.32
CA GLY A 30 -17.56 13.75 6.41
C GLY A 30 -16.04 13.58 6.22
N PRO A 31 -15.24 13.64 7.30
CA PRO A 31 -13.79 13.45 7.18
C PRO A 31 -13.46 12.04 6.70
N ALA A 32 -12.73 11.95 5.58
CA ALA A 32 -12.38 10.68 4.94
C ALA A 32 -11.80 9.66 5.94
N PRO A 33 -12.35 8.43 6.03
CA PRO A 33 -11.90 7.42 6.98
C PRO A 33 -10.40 7.10 6.83
N LYS A 34 -9.64 7.35 7.90
CA LYS A 34 -8.21 7.07 7.94
C LYS A 34 -7.98 5.60 8.27
N LEU A 35 -8.00 4.75 7.24
CA LEU A 35 -7.55 3.37 7.31
C LEU A 35 -6.03 3.32 7.57
N SER A 36 -5.64 3.39 8.84
CA SER A 36 -4.29 3.06 9.28
C SER A 36 -4.12 1.53 9.28
N PHE A 37 -3.66 0.98 8.15
CA PHE A 37 -3.06 -0.35 8.16
C PHE A 37 -1.72 -0.27 8.89
N ASP A 38 -1.68 -0.77 10.12
CA ASP A 38 -0.41 -1.09 10.81
C ASP A 38 0.27 -2.23 10.04
N ASN A 39 1.14 -1.87 9.07
CA ASN A 39 1.86 -2.81 8.21
C ASN A 39 2.83 -3.66 9.07
N PRO A 40 2.53 -4.95 9.35
CA PRO A 40 3.29 -5.71 10.35
C PRO A 40 4.68 -6.14 9.85
N TYR A 41 5.04 -5.78 8.61
CA TYR A 41 6.27 -6.20 7.93
C TYR A 41 7.37 -5.12 7.90
N GLU A 42 7.12 -3.85 8.25
CA GLU A 42 8.19 -2.84 8.26
C GLU A 42 9.30 -3.19 9.26
N ASP A 43 8.94 -3.77 10.41
CA ASP A 43 9.88 -4.21 11.43
C ASP A 43 10.66 -5.48 11.01
N GLU A 44 10.22 -6.23 10.00
CA GLU A 44 11.00 -7.36 9.42
C GLU A 44 12.11 -6.88 8.48
N GLU A 45 11.86 -5.87 7.64
CA GLU A 45 12.89 -5.35 6.72
C GLU A 45 14.05 -4.70 7.48
N ASP A 46 13.77 -3.87 8.48
CA ASP A 46 14.79 -3.22 9.29
C ASP A 46 15.62 -4.24 10.12
N ARG A 47 14.99 -5.35 10.57
CA ARG A 47 15.72 -6.50 11.14
C ARG A 47 16.61 -7.20 10.11
N LEU A 48 16.13 -7.41 8.87
CA LEU A 48 16.89 -8.09 7.83
C LEU A 48 18.10 -7.26 7.36
N ASN A 49 17.93 -5.94 7.25
CA ASN A 49 19.00 -5.01 6.90
C ASN A 49 20.07 -4.96 8.00
N LYS A 50 19.68 -4.91 9.29
CA LYS A 50 20.62 -5.04 10.43
C LYS A 50 21.44 -6.33 10.41
N LEU A 51 20.85 -7.45 9.96
CA LEU A 51 21.58 -8.72 9.81
C LEU A 51 22.56 -8.70 8.64
N LEU A 52 22.19 -8.07 7.51
CA LEU A 52 23.08 -7.87 6.37
C LEU A 52 24.28 -6.98 6.73
N ASP A 53 24.06 -5.85 7.39
CA ASP A 53 25.12 -4.96 7.87
C ASP A 53 26.06 -5.69 8.85
N ALA A 54 25.50 -6.49 9.77
CA ALA A 54 26.28 -7.28 10.71
C ALA A 54 27.16 -8.34 10.02
N GLU A 55 26.65 -9.04 9.01
CA GLU A 55 27.43 -10.01 8.23
C GLU A 55 28.52 -9.32 7.39
N VAL A 56 28.24 -8.16 6.79
CA VAL A 56 29.22 -7.36 6.05
C VAL A 56 30.35 -6.88 6.98
N VAL A 57 30.02 -6.38 8.17
CA VAL A 57 31.01 -6.00 9.20
C VAL A 57 31.82 -7.23 9.66
N ALA A 58 31.18 -8.38 9.88
CA ALA A 58 31.85 -9.61 10.28
C ALA A 58 32.81 -10.13 9.18
N ALA A 59 32.40 -10.13 7.92
CA ALA A 59 33.22 -10.52 6.78
C ALA A 59 34.42 -9.58 6.58
N SER A 60 34.21 -8.26 6.74
CA SER A 60 35.28 -7.27 6.73
C SER A 60 36.29 -7.50 7.86
N ARG A 61 35.81 -7.80 9.08
CA ARG A 61 36.67 -8.13 10.22
C ARG A 61 37.48 -9.41 10.00
N ARG A 62 36.87 -10.48 9.46
CA ARG A 62 37.57 -11.72 9.09
C ARG A 62 38.73 -11.46 8.12
N LYS A 63 38.51 -10.65 7.06
CA LYS A 63 39.57 -10.26 6.12
C LYS A 63 40.71 -9.47 6.78
N ALA A 64 40.38 -8.56 7.72
CA ALA A 64 41.38 -7.80 8.45
C ALA A 64 42.22 -8.70 9.41
N GLU A 65 41.57 -9.64 10.10
CA GLU A 65 42.24 -10.64 10.95
C GLU A 65 43.16 -11.58 10.12
N GLU A 66 42.71 -12.01 8.94
CA GLU A 66 43.48 -12.83 8.00
C GLU A 66 44.71 -12.08 7.45
N ALA A 67 44.53 -10.84 6.99
CA ALA A 67 45.63 -10.00 6.53
C ALA A 67 46.66 -9.71 7.64
N ALA A 68 46.20 -9.53 8.89
CA ALA A 68 47.08 -9.38 10.06
C ALA A 68 47.87 -10.66 10.35
N ARG A 69 47.26 -11.85 10.24
CA ARG A 69 47.96 -13.14 10.37
C ARG A 69 49.01 -13.34 9.26
N ALA A 70 48.66 -13.01 8.02
CA ALA A 70 49.59 -13.08 6.89
C ALA A 70 50.79 -12.13 7.07
N GLN A 71 50.55 -10.88 7.52
CA GLN A 71 51.63 -9.93 7.83
C GLN A 71 52.49 -10.41 9.02
N SER A 72 51.90 -10.99 10.05
CA SER A 72 52.65 -11.54 11.19
C SER A 72 53.58 -12.67 10.75
N LYS A 73 53.06 -13.61 9.95
CA LYS A 73 53.85 -14.73 9.43
C LYS A 73 54.99 -14.26 8.51
N ALA A 74 54.72 -13.33 7.59
CA ALA A 74 55.75 -12.76 6.72
C ALA A 74 56.89 -12.11 7.52
N ARG A 75 56.59 -11.44 8.64
CA ARG A 75 57.61 -10.88 9.55
C ARG A 75 58.37 -11.94 10.33
N GLU A 76 57.74 -13.05 10.69
CA GLU A 76 58.37 -14.18 11.36
C GLU A 76 59.36 -14.90 10.42
N ASP A 77 58.93 -15.17 9.18
CA ASP A 77 59.78 -15.73 8.13
C ASP A 77 60.95 -14.77 7.79
N GLU A 78 60.72 -13.45 7.70
CA GLU A 78 61.76 -12.42 7.50
C GLU A 78 62.74 -12.33 8.69
N ALA A 79 62.25 -12.46 9.93
CA ALA A 79 63.10 -12.48 11.12
C ALA A 79 64.01 -13.72 11.13
N ARG A 80 63.47 -14.88 10.74
CA ARG A 80 64.19 -16.15 10.66
C ARG A 80 65.22 -16.19 9.52
N GLU A 81 64.93 -15.52 8.41
CA GLU A 81 65.89 -15.19 7.34
C GLU A 81 67.06 -14.34 7.87
N LYS A 82 66.75 -13.28 8.63
CA LYS A 82 67.76 -12.39 9.23
C LYS A 82 68.58 -13.06 10.34
N GLU A 83 68.00 -14.00 11.07
CA GLU A 83 68.71 -14.79 12.09
C GLU A 83 69.76 -15.70 11.44
N LYS A 84 69.39 -16.48 10.42
CA LYS A 84 70.35 -17.29 9.64
C LYS A 84 71.47 -16.46 9.02
N LYS A 85 71.14 -15.28 8.48
CA LYS A 85 72.14 -14.34 7.94
C LYS A 85 73.08 -13.84 9.05
N LYS A 86 72.57 -13.57 10.25
CA LYS A 86 73.38 -13.20 11.42
C LYS A 86 74.21 -14.34 12.00
N GLU A 87 73.84 -15.61 11.82
CA GLU A 87 74.73 -16.73 12.16
C GLU A 87 75.90 -16.81 11.19
N LEU A 88 75.64 -16.68 9.88
CA LEU A 88 76.66 -16.61 8.82
C LEU A 88 77.54 -15.34 8.91
N GLU A 89 77.00 -14.23 9.42
CA GLU A 89 77.76 -13.01 9.70
C GLU A 89 78.57 -13.16 11.00
N LYS A 90 78.04 -13.74 12.09
CA LYS A 90 78.81 -14.00 13.32
C LYS A 90 79.97 -14.98 13.16
N GLU A 91 79.94 -15.83 12.15
CA GLU A 91 81.09 -16.66 11.77
C GLU A 91 82.25 -15.81 11.19
N LYS A 92 81.96 -14.58 10.75
CA LYS A 92 82.92 -13.60 10.19
C LYS A 92 83.19 -12.43 11.15
N GLU A 93 82.17 -11.86 11.77
CA GLU A 93 82.20 -10.77 12.75
C GLU A 93 82.64 -11.26 14.14
N LYS A 94 83.79 -11.94 14.22
CA LYS A 94 84.60 -11.96 15.44
C LYS A 94 85.43 -10.68 15.61
N GLU A 95 85.29 -9.72 14.69
CA GLU A 95 85.79 -8.36 14.79
C GLU A 95 84.63 -7.34 14.84
N VAL A 96 84.58 -6.52 15.92
CA VAL A 96 83.85 -5.23 16.05
C VAL A 96 82.29 -5.28 16.18
N GLY A 97 81.65 -4.23 16.75
CA GLY A 97 80.17 -4.09 16.89
C GLY A 97 79.68 -2.88 17.74
N LEU A 98 78.35 -2.78 18.02
CA LEU A 98 77.57 -1.99 19.06
C LEU A 98 76.40 -1.05 18.59
N SER A 99 75.26 -1.04 19.36
CA SER A 99 74.16 -0.01 19.52
C SER A 99 73.08 0.20 18.40
N GLY A 100 71.85 0.76 18.58
CA GLY A 100 70.97 0.94 19.79
C GLY A 100 69.81 2.00 19.75
N GLN A 101 68.53 1.60 19.95
CA GLN A 101 67.27 2.41 20.22
C GLN A 101 66.75 3.35 19.06
N ALA A 102 65.62 4.12 19.06
CA ALA A 102 64.49 4.50 19.98
C ALA A 102 63.26 5.10 19.17
N LYS A 103 62.05 5.55 19.63
CA LYS A 103 61.12 5.20 20.77
C LYS A 103 59.84 6.14 20.89
N GLY A 104 58.67 5.83 20.29
CA GLY A 104 57.31 6.40 20.62
C GLY A 104 56.64 7.42 19.63
N LYS A 105 55.44 8.05 19.81
CA LYS A 105 54.17 7.81 20.58
C LYS A 105 53.15 8.99 20.44
N ALA A 106 51.82 8.82 20.15
CA ALA A 106 50.71 9.81 20.42
C ALA A 106 49.25 9.35 20.11
N ARG A 107 48.20 10.13 20.48
CA ARG A 107 46.71 9.93 20.29
C ARG A 107 45.95 11.27 20.17
N LYS A 108 44.72 11.31 19.58
CA LYS A 108 43.61 12.26 19.91
C LYS A 108 42.22 11.86 19.36
N MET A 109 41.12 12.48 19.83
CA MET A 109 39.69 12.15 19.55
C MET A 109 38.72 13.31 19.94
N PRO A 110 37.57 13.56 19.26
CA PRO A 110 36.52 14.52 19.68
C PRO A 110 35.05 13.97 19.76
N ARG A 111 34.06 14.85 20.03
CA ARG A 111 32.63 14.56 20.37
C ARG A 111 31.57 15.28 19.47
N THR A 112 30.28 14.96 19.67
CA THR A 112 29.03 15.45 18.98
C THR A 112 28.12 16.27 19.96
N PRO A 113 26.77 16.43 19.87
CA PRO A 113 25.75 16.60 18.78
C PRO A 113 24.73 17.77 19.03
N LYS A 114 23.64 17.96 18.21
CA LYS A 114 22.23 18.30 18.63
C LYS A 114 21.20 18.45 17.45
N LYS A 115 19.88 18.55 17.76
CA LYS A 115 18.70 18.53 16.84
C LYS A 115 17.48 19.30 17.44
N ILE A 116 16.45 19.70 16.66
CA ILE A 116 15.27 20.54 17.05
C ILE A 116 13.94 20.03 16.40
N THR A 117 12.75 20.47 16.86
CA THR A 117 11.37 20.01 16.51
C THR A 117 10.38 21.14 16.05
N PRO A 118 9.22 20.83 15.42
CA PRO A 118 8.24 21.81 14.87
C PRO A 118 6.88 21.95 15.63
N LYS A 119 5.92 22.74 15.10
CA LYS A 119 4.60 23.10 15.69
C LYS A 119 3.42 23.03 14.69
N LYS A 120 2.15 23.20 15.17
CA LYS A 120 0.86 22.98 14.46
C LYS A 120 -0.22 24.03 14.84
N THR A 121 -1.16 24.35 13.93
CA THR A 121 -2.43 25.10 14.18
C THR A 121 -3.63 24.56 13.35
N GLN A 122 -4.76 25.29 13.24
CA GLN A 122 -6.15 24.77 13.16
C GLN A 122 -7.08 25.59 12.20
N ASN A 123 -8.34 25.15 12.01
CA ASN A 123 -9.37 25.66 11.08
C ASN A 123 -10.78 25.67 11.74
N ASP A 124 -11.72 26.52 11.28
CA ASP A 124 -13.16 26.57 11.71
C ASP A 124 -14.07 27.23 10.64
N VAL A 125 -15.37 26.87 10.59
CA VAL A 125 -16.41 27.38 9.64
C VAL A 125 -17.80 27.35 10.31
N GLN A 126 -18.71 28.28 9.97
CA GLN A 126 -20.09 28.39 10.48
C GLN A 126 -21.07 28.92 9.40
N SER A 127 -22.31 28.40 9.35
CA SER A 127 -23.44 28.87 8.53
C SER A 127 -24.79 28.49 9.17
N GLU A 128 -25.83 29.29 8.93
CA GLU A 128 -27.23 29.10 9.41
C GLU A 128 -28.22 29.56 8.31
N SER A 129 -29.49 29.13 8.37
CA SER A 129 -30.58 29.55 7.45
C SER A 129 -31.97 29.42 8.11
N GLU A 130 -32.95 30.17 7.60
CA GLU A 130 -34.25 30.46 8.24
C GLU A 130 -35.43 30.08 7.32
N GLU A 131 -36.64 29.87 7.87
CA GLU A 131 -37.84 29.36 7.14
C GLU A 131 -39.03 30.34 7.28
N ASP A 132 -39.91 30.41 6.26
CA ASP A 132 -41.11 31.26 6.19
C ASP A 132 -42.38 30.40 5.96
N GLU A 133 -43.52 30.81 6.54
CA GLU A 133 -44.85 30.17 6.38
C GLU A 133 -45.81 31.04 5.52
N ASP A 134 -46.72 30.43 4.76
CA ASP A 134 -47.65 31.13 3.84
C ASP A 134 -49.10 30.58 3.97
N GLU A 135 -50.12 31.46 3.96
CA GLU A 135 -51.49 31.11 4.40
C GLU A 135 -52.42 30.54 3.29
N ASP A 136 -53.03 29.38 3.56
CA ASP A 136 -53.83 28.62 2.59
C ASP A 136 -55.29 29.13 2.44
N LYS A 137 -55.64 29.58 1.22
CA LYS A 137 -56.94 30.23 0.91
C LYS A 137 -57.79 29.37 -0.05
N PRO A 138 -58.91 28.77 0.41
CA PRO A 138 -59.59 27.70 -0.33
C PRO A 138 -60.25 28.17 -1.63
N GLN A 139 -59.80 27.61 -2.76
CA GLN A 139 -60.36 27.86 -4.09
C GLN A 139 -61.74 27.21 -4.27
N SER A 140 -62.70 27.95 -4.85
CA SER A 140 -64.02 27.43 -5.24
C SER A 140 -63.97 26.64 -6.55
N CYS A 141 -64.69 25.52 -6.67
CA CYS A 141 -64.59 24.69 -7.88
C CYS A 141 -65.27 25.33 -9.10
N ILE A 142 -64.67 25.09 -10.28
CA ILE A 142 -65.04 25.67 -11.58
C ILE A 142 -66.52 25.44 -11.93
N TYR A 143 -67.09 24.29 -11.55
CA TYR A 143 -68.51 23.98 -11.81
C TYR A 143 -69.47 24.89 -11.04
N CYS A 144 -69.19 25.14 -9.76
CA CYS A 144 -69.99 26.06 -8.94
C CYS A 144 -69.89 27.50 -9.48
N MET A 145 -68.68 27.95 -9.83
CA MET A 145 -68.46 29.26 -10.46
C MET A 145 -69.26 29.42 -11.76
N LYS A 146 -69.21 28.42 -12.66
CA LYS A 146 -69.85 28.47 -13.98
C LYS A 146 -71.39 28.34 -13.94
N LYS A 147 -71.96 27.94 -12.80
CA LYS A 147 -73.42 27.85 -12.57
C LYS A 147 -73.96 28.95 -11.64
N THR A 148 -73.10 29.77 -11.05
CA THR A 148 -73.45 30.81 -10.05
C THR A 148 -74.23 30.27 -8.85
N ILE A 149 -73.94 29.03 -8.43
CA ILE A 149 -74.59 28.38 -7.27
C ILE A 149 -73.61 28.41 -6.09
N PRO A 150 -74.03 28.80 -4.86
CA PRO A 150 -73.19 28.67 -3.68
C PRO A 150 -72.72 27.23 -3.51
N CYS A 151 -71.41 27.04 -3.39
CA CYS A 151 -70.77 25.73 -3.51
C CYS A 151 -70.86 24.91 -2.21
N VAL A 152 -72.08 24.50 -1.82
CA VAL A 152 -72.35 23.72 -0.61
C VAL A 152 -71.49 22.45 -0.60
N PRO A 153 -70.57 22.28 0.37
CA PRO A 153 -69.76 21.07 0.44
C PRO A 153 -70.64 19.85 0.76
N GLN A 154 -70.69 18.85 -0.14
CA GLN A 154 -71.19 17.52 0.22
C GLN A 154 -70.17 16.85 1.16
N THR A 155 -70.31 17.13 2.45
CA THR A 155 -69.37 16.77 3.53
C THR A 155 -69.07 15.28 3.60
N GLY A 156 -70.00 14.40 3.21
CA GLY A 156 -69.82 12.94 3.20
C GLY A 156 -69.10 12.35 1.98
N LYS A 157 -68.86 13.10 0.88
CA LYS A 157 -68.24 12.54 -0.36
C LYS A 157 -66.82 13.02 -0.64
N LYS A 158 -66.42 14.17 -0.10
CA LYS A 158 -65.05 14.70 -0.29
C LYS A 158 -63.99 13.79 0.37
N THR A 159 -64.32 13.19 1.50
CA THR A 159 -63.43 12.30 2.28
C THR A 159 -62.98 11.08 1.49
N ALA A 160 -63.89 10.36 0.83
CA ALA A 160 -63.56 9.13 0.10
C ALA A 160 -62.58 9.39 -1.08
N TRP A 161 -62.75 10.50 -1.80
CA TRP A 161 -61.84 10.88 -2.89
C TRP A 161 -60.48 11.35 -2.38
N ALA A 162 -60.45 12.12 -1.27
CA ALA A 162 -59.21 12.52 -0.62
C ALA A 162 -58.42 11.33 -0.06
N ILE A 163 -59.11 10.33 0.51
CA ILE A 163 -58.49 9.07 0.96
C ILE A 163 -57.90 8.30 -0.22
N MET A 164 -58.62 8.15 -1.34
CA MET A 164 -58.09 7.46 -2.52
C MET A 164 -56.85 8.16 -3.10
N GLU A 165 -56.91 9.47 -3.35
CA GLU A 165 -55.77 10.21 -3.90
C GLU A 165 -54.58 10.24 -2.90
N GLY A 166 -54.85 10.35 -1.60
CA GLY A 166 -53.82 10.23 -0.55
C GLY A 166 -53.16 8.84 -0.52
N THR A 167 -53.93 7.75 -0.59
CA THR A 167 -53.36 6.39 -0.67
C THR A 167 -52.54 6.18 -1.95
N LYS A 168 -52.96 6.77 -3.07
CA LYS A 168 -52.19 6.77 -4.32
C LYS A 168 -50.87 7.54 -4.20
N GLN A 169 -50.88 8.74 -3.59
CA GLN A 169 -49.65 9.48 -3.29
C GLN A 169 -48.73 8.71 -2.34
N ILE A 170 -49.26 8.03 -1.31
CA ILE A 170 -48.48 7.19 -0.40
C ILE A 170 -47.84 6.02 -1.15
N VAL A 171 -48.58 5.31 -2.00
CA VAL A 171 -48.03 4.20 -2.82
C VAL A 171 -46.95 4.70 -3.78
N GLU A 172 -47.16 5.83 -4.45
CA GLU A 172 -46.17 6.41 -5.36
C GLU A 172 -44.91 6.89 -4.61
N SER A 173 -45.08 7.46 -3.42
CA SER A 173 -43.98 7.91 -2.54
C SER A 173 -43.17 6.72 -2.01
N VAL A 174 -43.84 5.66 -1.56
CA VAL A 174 -43.19 4.40 -1.15
C VAL A 174 -42.45 3.74 -2.32
N TRP A 175 -43.01 3.77 -3.53
CA TRP A 175 -42.34 3.26 -4.73
C TRP A 175 -41.09 4.07 -5.10
N LYS A 176 -41.17 5.41 -5.01
CA LYS A 176 -40.02 6.32 -5.18
C LYS A 176 -38.95 6.09 -4.12
N LEU A 177 -39.33 5.94 -2.85
CA LEU A 177 -38.41 5.65 -1.74
C LEU A 177 -37.71 4.30 -1.91
N ALA A 178 -38.45 3.26 -2.31
CA ALA A 178 -37.89 1.95 -2.66
C ALA A 178 -37.00 2.01 -3.92
N GLY A 179 -37.27 2.95 -4.84
CA GLY A 179 -36.40 3.26 -5.97
C GLY A 179 -35.07 3.87 -5.53
N LEU A 180 -35.11 4.87 -4.66
CA LEU A 180 -33.94 5.53 -4.10
C LEU A 180 -33.04 4.54 -3.35
N GLY A 181 -33.59 3.70 -2.46
CA GLY A 181 -32.79 2.70 -1.73
C GLY A 181 -31.93 1.82 -2.66
N ARG A 182 -32.51 1.33 -3.75
CA ARG A 182 -31.80 0.54 -4.77
C ARG A 182 -30.69 1.31 -5.50
N HIS A 183 -30.79 2.64 -5.58
CA HIS A 183 -29.76 3.50 -6.17
C HIS A 183 -28.60 3.74 -5.19
N TRP A 184 -28.89 3.83 -3.88
CA TRP A 184 -27.87 3.86 -2.84
C TRP A 184 -27.11 2.52 -2.76
N ASP A 185 -27.82 1.39 -2.82
CA ASP A 185 -27.19 0.05 -2.86
C ASP A 185 -26.23 -0.11 -4.05
N ALA A 186 -26.63 0.37 -5.24
CA ALA A 186 -25.83 0.30 -6.46
C ALA A 186 -24.55 1.16 -6.35
N GLY A 187 -24.67 2.42 -5.94
CA GLY A 187 -23.50 3.32 -5.78
C GLY A 187 -22.54 2.84 -4.69
N HIS A 188 -23.05 2.24 -3.61
CA HIS A 188 -22.21 1.67 -2.56
C HIS A 188 -21.40 0.45 -3.06
N LEU A 189 -22.01 -0.41 -3.89
CA LEU A 189 -21.31 -1.53 -4.54
C LEU A 189 -20.25 -1.04 -5.54
N GLU A 190 -20.51 0.05 -6.27
CA GLU A 190 -19.56 0.67 -7.21
C GLU A 190 -18.31 1.23 -6.49
N VAL A 191 -18.50 1.91 -5.35
CA VAL A 191 -17.38 2.36 -4.50
C VAL A 191 -16.57 1.17 -3.98
N ILE A 192 -17.23 0.14 -3.43
CA ILE A 192 -16.57 -1.09 -2.96
C ILE A 192 -15.76 -1.76 -4.09
N TRP A 193 -16.30 -1.80 -5.30
CA TRP A 193 -15.63 -2.37 -6.47
C TRP A 193 -14.36 -1.58 -6.85
N HIS A 194 -14.43 -0.26 -6.90
CA HIS A 194 -13.26 0.57 -7.20
C HIS A 194 -12.16 0.50 -6.12
N ASP A 195 -12.52 0.36 -4.84
CA ASP A 195 -11.55 0.13 -3.77
C ASP A 195 -10.89 -1.26 -3.90
N HIS A 196 -11.63 -2.31 -4.28
CA HIS A 196 -11.03 -3.62 -4.60
C HIS A 196 -10.09 -3.55 -5.81
N GLN A 197 -10.46 -2.83 -6.88
CA GLN A 197 -9.59 -2.62 -8.05
C GLN A 197 -8.29 -1.88 -7.67
N ARG A 198 -8.38 -0.86 -6.82
CA ARG A 198 -7.18 -0.16 -6.30
C ARG A 198 -6.28 -1.10 -5.51
N PHE A 199 -6.87 -1.86 -4.58
CA PHE A 199 -6.12 -2.77 -3.71
C PHE A 199 -5.44 -3.91 -4.49
N MET A 200 -6.04 -4.41 -5.57
CA MET A 200 -5.35 -5.34 -6.50
C MET A 200 -4.11 -4.69 -7.13
N MET A 201 -4.22 -3.47 -7.67
CA MET A 201 -3.07 -2.77 -8.26
C MET A 201 -1.96 -2.50 -7.23
N GLU A 202 -2.31 -2.20 -5.97
CA GLU A 202 -1.34 -2.03 -4.88
C GLU A 202 -0.62 -3.34 -4.55
N ILE A 203 -1.31 -4.49 -4.54
CA ILE A 203 -0.73 -5.83 -4.37
C ILE A 203 0.16 -6.21 -5.56
N GLU A 204 -0.27 -5.98 -6.80
CA GLU A 204 0.54 -6.22 -7.99
C GLU A 204 1.82 -5.40 -7.98
N GLN A 205 1.74 -4.10 -7.68
CA GLN A 205 2.92 -3.23 -7.56
C GLN A 205 3.87 -3.69 -6.45
N ARG A 206 3.34 -4.06 -5.27
CA ARG A 206 4.15 -4.61 -4.17
C ARG A 206 4.86 -5.90 -4.58
N ALA A 207 4.15 -6.85 -5.18
CA ALA A 207 4.72 -8.11 -5.62
C ALA A 207 5.78 -7.95 -6.73
N VAL A 208 5.61 -6.96 -7.63
CA VAL A 208 6.65 -6.58 -8.60
C VAL A 208 7.91 -6.06 -7.91
N VAL A 209 7.78 -5.21 -6.87
CA VAL A 209 8.91 -4.71 -6.08
C VAL A 209 9.60 -5.85 -5.30
N ASP A 210 8.82 -6.70 -4.61
CA ASP A 210 9.34 -7.82 -3.83
C ASP A 210 10.05 -8.86 -4.72
N SER A 211 9.48 -9.19 -5.89
CA SER A 211 10.11 -10.06 -6.89
C SER A 211 11.39 -9.44 -7.46
N ALA A 212 11.39 -8.15 -7.78
CA ALA A 212 12.59 -7.45 -8.26
C ALA A 212 13.71 -7.41 -7.19
N ALA A 213 13.36 -7.24 -5.92
CA ALA A 213 14.31 -7.28 -4.80
C ALA A 213 14.90 -8.67 -4.57
N VAL A 214 14.14 -9.75 -4.81
CA VAL A 214 14.67 -11.13 -4.78
C VAL A 214 15.54 -11.41 -6.01
N ASP A 215 15.12 -11.01 -7.21
CA ASP A 215 15.87 -11.24 -8.44
C ASP A 215 17.19 -10.44 -8.47
N ALA A 216 17.23 -9.23 -7.90
CA ALA A 216 18.48 -8.49 -7.68
C ALA A 216 19.46 -9.27 -6.77
N ARG A 217 18.96 -9.94 -5.72
CA ARG A 217 19.78 -10.80 -4.85
C ARG A 217 20.25 -12.07 -5.57
N VAL A 218 19.46 -12.62 -6.50
CA VAL A 218 19.90 -13.73 -7.39
C VAL A 218 21.01 -13.26 -8.33
N LEU A 219 20.90 -12.08 -8.94
CA LEU A 219 21.92 -11.53 -9.83
C LEU A 219 23.25 -11.27 -9.10
N GLN A 220 23.20 -10.69 -7.89
CA GLN A 220 24.38 -10.53 -7.03
C GLN A 220 25.05 -11.87 -6.70
N LEU A 221 24.25 -12.92 -6.41
CA LEU A 221 24.76 -14.26 -6.15
C LEU A 221 25.44 -14.88 -7.39
N LEU A 222 24.93 -14.64 -8.59
CA LEU A 222 25.55 -15.07 -9.85
C LEU A 222 26.85 -14.30 -10.14
N GLU A 223 26.90 -12.98 -9.88
CA GLU A 223 28.10 -12.15 -10.04
C GLU A 223 29.22 -12.55 -9.07
N LEU A 224 28.89 -12.97 -7.86
CA LEU A 224 29.87 -13.52 -6.91
C LEU A 224 30.40 -14.88 -7.38
N LYS A 225 29.56 -15.76 -7.94
CA LYS A 225 30.00 -17.03 -8.54
C LYS A 225 30.93 -16.84 -9.73
N SER A 226 30.65 -15.89 -10.63
CA SER A 226 31.52 -15.64 -11.79
C SER A 226 32.89 -15.07 -11.41
N LYS A 227 33.00 -14.42 -10.24
CA LYS A 227 34.26 -13.99 -9.61
C LYS A 227 34.99 -15.10 -8.83
N GLY A 228 34.51 -16.35 -8.89
CA GLY A 228 35.13 -17.49 -8.21
C GLY A 228 34.93 -17.50 -6.69
N VAL A 229 34.01 -16.71 -6.14
CA VAL A 229 33.69 -16.73 -4.70
C VAL A 229 32.84 -17.98 -4.41
N GLU A 230 33.31 -18.84 -3.51
CA GLU A 230 32.52 -19.99 -3.07
C GLU A 230 31.39 -19.52 -2.14
N ILE A 231 30.14 -19.76 -2.56
CA ILE A 231 28.94 -19.31 -1.84
C ILE A 231 28.33 -20.49 -1.09
N LEU A 232 27.99 -20.25 0.17
CA LEU A 232 27.25 -21.20 1.01
C LEU A 232 25.96 -21.65 0.30
N LYS A 233 25.88 -22.94 -0.02
CA LYS A 233 24.71 -23.56 -0.70
C LYS A 233 23.38 -23.26 0.00
N GLU A 234 23.42 -23.08 1.32
CA GLU A 234 22.23 -22.74 2.12
C GLU A 234 21.70 -21.32 1.86
N LEU A 235 22.57 -20.34 1.55
CA LEU A 235 22.15 -19.00 1.15
C LEU A 235 21.42 -19.05 -0.20
N GLU A 236 21.93 -19.85 -1.14
CA GLU A 236 21.32 -20.04 -2.46
C GLU A 236 19.95 -20.75 -2.37
N LYS A 237 19.81 -21.75 -1.50
CA LYS A 237 18.49 -22.34 -1.17
C LYS A 237 17.55 -21.28 -0.58
N ARG A 238 18.01 -20.49 0.39
CA ARG A 238 17.20 -19.49 1.10
C ARG A 238 16.71 -18.38 0.17
N ILE A 239 17.51 -17.98 -0.81
CA ILE A 239 17.10 -17.00 -1.84
C ILE A 239 16.05 -17.60 -2.78
N ARG A 240 16.21 -18.85 -3.24
CA ARG A 240 15.16 -19.54 -4.01
C ARG A 240 13.85 -19.68 -3.23
N ALA A 241 13.91 -20.21 -2.01
CA ALA A 241 12.73 -20.36 -1.15
C ALA A 241 12.03 -19.02 -0.84
N LYS A 242 12.76 -17.89 -0.78
CA LYS A 242 12.14 -16.55 -0.69
C LYS A 242 11.43 -16.14 -1.97
N ARG A 243 11.96 -16.48 -3.15
CA ARG A 243 11.28 -16.25 -4.45
C ARG A 243 9.99 -17.04 -4.54
N ASP A 244 10.08 -18.33 -4.21
CA ASP A 244 8.95 -19.26 -4.24
C ASP A 244 7.84 -18.81 -3.27
N LEU A 245 8.22 -18.31 -2.08
CA LEU A 245 7.30 -17.73 -1.10
C LEU A 245 6.61 -16.45 -1.61
N VAL A 246 7.36 -15.48 -2.15
CA VAL A 246 6.77 -14.24 -2.71
C VAL A 246 5.76 -14.55 -3.81
N GLN A 247 6.09 -15.48 -4.71
CA GLN A 247 5.20 -15.91 -5.79
C GLN A 247 3.95 -16.65 -5.26
N ALA A 248 4.10 -17.49 -4.24
CA ALA A 248 2.97 -18.16 -3.60
C ALA A 248 2.02 -17.16 -2.90
N THR A 249 2.56 -16.23 -2.11
CA THR A 249 1.77 -15.21 -1.40
C THR A 249 1.07 -14.25 -2.37
N GLN A 250 1.74 -13.82 -3.44
CA GLN A 250 1.10 -13.02 -4.50
C GLN A 250 -0.09 -13.77 -5.10
N LYS A 251 0.08 -15.06 -5.44
CA LYS A 251 -0.99 -15.86 -6.02
C LYS A 251 -2.17 -16.02 -5.07
N GLU A 252 -1.92 -16.36 -3.81
CA GLU A 252 -2.96 -16.54 -2.79
C GLU A 252 -3.79 -15.26 -2.59
N GLN A 253 -3.15 -14.08 -2.58
CA GLN A 253 -3.83 -12.79 -2.48
C GLN A 253 -4.68 -12.47 -3.73
N LEU A 254 -4.18 -12.77 -4.93
CA LEU A 254 -4.94 -12.59 -6.17
C LEU A 254 -6.11 -13.58 -6.29
N ASP A 255 -5.94 -14.83 -5.83
CA ASP A 255 -6.99 -15.85 -5.80
C ASP A 255 -8.14 -15.45 -4.83
N ASP A 256 -7.84 -14.93 -3.63
CA ASP A 256 -8.87 -14.38 -2.70
C ASP A 256 -9.61 -13.19 -3.32
N LEU A 257 -8.89 -12.21 -3.88
CA LEU A 257 -9.49 -11.00 -4.44
C LEU A 257 -10.37 -11.30 -5.65
N THR A 258 -9.93 -12.20 -6.53
CA THR A 258 -10.74 -12.69 -7.65
C THR A 258 -12.01 -13.37 -7.14
N GLY A 259 -11.88 -14.28 -6.16
CA GLY A 259 -13.04 -14.95 -5.56
C GLY A 259 -14.02 -13.99 -4.87
N ARG A 260 -13.55 -12.89 -4.30
CA ARG A 260 -14.40 -11.84 -3.72
C ARG A 260 -15.12 -11.02 -4.79
N MET A 261 -14.42 -10.65 -5.87
CA MET A 261 -15.01 -9.96 -7.02
C MET A 261 -16.09 -10.81 -7.70
N ASP A 262 -15.81 -12.09 -7.93
CA ASP A 262 -16.79 -13.06 -8.44
C ASP A 262 -18.02 -13.14 -7.54
N ASN A 263 -17.85 -13.16 -6.21
CA ASN A 263 -18.98 -13.19 -5.28
C ASN A 263 -19.87 -11.94 -5.36
N ILE A 264 -19.28 -10.75 -5.56
CA ILE A 264 -19.99 -9.47 -5.76
C ILE A 264 -20.73 -9.47 -7.12
N GLN A 265 -20.08 -9.91 -8.19
CA GLN A 265 -20.72 -10.02 -9.50
C GLN A 265 -21.88 -11.03 -9.47
N ASN A 266 -21.73 -12.13 -8.73
CA ASN A 266 -22.76 -13.15 -8.56
C ASN A 266 -23.91 -12.72 -7.64
N SER A 267 -23.73 -11.85 -6.63
CA SER A 267 -24.87 -11.29 -5.89
C SER A 267 -25.71 -10.39 -6.80
N HIS A 268 -25.06 -9.45 -7.52
CA HIS A 268 -25.75 -8.56 -8.46
C HIS A 268 -26.54 -9.34 -9.54
N ALA A 269 -25.95 -10.37 -10.15
CA ALA A 269 -26.63 -11.23 -11.14
C ALA A 269 -27.84 -11.99 -10.54
N ARG A 270 -27.75 -12.43 -9.27
CA ARG A 270 -28.87 -13.08 -8.56
C ARG A 270 -30.01 -12.11 -8.25
N ASP A 271 -29.70 -10.86 -7.92
CA ASP A 271 -30.71 -9.85 -7.57
C ASP A 271 -31.33 -9.15 -8.79
N GLN A 272 -30.68 -9.20 -9.96
CA GLN A 272 -31.34 -8.94 -11.24
C GLN A 272 -32.33 -10.07 -11.60
N LYS A 273 -31.94 -11.34 -11.44
CA LYS A 273 -32.78 -12.51 -11.80
C LYS A 273 -34.03 -12.72 -10.92
N LYS A 274 -34.18 -11.96 -9.83
CA LYS A 274 -35.38 -11.94 -8.97
C LYS A 274 -36.45 -10.92 -9.41
N ARG A 275 -36.19 -10.12 -10.44
CA ARG A 275 -37.08 -9.09 -10.97
C ARG A 275 -37.81 -9.56 -12.23
#